data_AF-A0AAV0KWJ3-F1
#
_entry.id   AF-A0AAV0KWJ3-F1
#
_cell.length_a   1.000
_cell.length_b   1.000
_cell.length_c   1.000
_cell.angle_alpha   90.00
_cell.angle_beta   90.00
_cell.angle_gamma   90.00
#
_symmetry.space_group_name_H-M   'P 1'
#
loop_
_entity.id
_entity.type
_entity.pdbx_description
1 polymer ?
#
loop_
_entity_poly.entity_id
_entity_poly.type
_entity_poly.pdbx_seq_one_letter_code
_entity_poly.pdbx_strand_id
1 'polypeptide(L)'
;TLTLLGFLLFLRRTLTFLDWIWAAFLRPPKDLKEHYGSWAVLTGPTDGIGKALAFELASRGLNLVLVGRSPSKLRAGATLVMIRSPHVEIRTVVLDVARSRGEEILGAIRNGIEGLDVGILVNNAGVGFPLPMFFHEMDAELVERSLRVNVEAASWVAKAVVPAMLRKGRGAVVNVGSGSSVVVPSYPLMTVYGATKA
;
A
#
# COMPACT_ATOMS: atom_id res chain seq x y z
N THR A 1 27.77 12.48 39.14
CA THR A 1 26.95 11.29 38.81
C THR A 1 25.60 11.61 38.18
N LEU A 2 25.02 12.80 38.34
CA LEU A 2 23.82 13.25 37.60
C LEU A 2 24.13 14.02 36.30
N THR A 3 25.19 14.84 36.29
CA THR A 3 25.60 15.62 35.11
C THR A 3 26.00 14.74 33.92
N LEU A 4 26.72 13.64 34.19
CA LEU A 4 27.10 12.66 33.16
C LEU A 4 25.87 11.98 32.56
N LEU A 5 24.89 11.60 33.38
CA LEU A 5 23.64 11.02 32.92
C LEU A 5 22.84 12.03 32.07
N GLY A 6 22.76 13.28 32.52
CA GLY A 6 22.13 14.37 31.76
C GLY A 6 22.79 14.61 30.41
N PHE A 7 24.13 14.63 30.37
CA PHE A 7 24.90 14.77 29.14
C PHE A 7 24.65 13.60 28.18
N LEU A 8 24.65 12.35 28.67
CA LEU A 8 24.37 11.18 27.83
C LEU A 8 22.94 11.20 27.25
N LEU A 9 21.95 11.60 28.04
CA LEU A 9 20.56 11.73 27.57
C LEU A 9 20.41 12.84 26.53
N PHE A 10 21.03 14.00 26.77
CA PHE A 10 21.06 15.10 25.82
C PHE A 10 21.72 14.68 24.51
N LEU A 11 22.93 14.10 24.59
CA LEU A 11 23.66 13.62 23.42
C LEU A 11 22.84 12.59 22.63
N ARG A 12 22.20 11.62 23.31
CA ARG A 12 21.32 10.65 22.65
C ARG A 12 20.15 11.32 21.91
N ARG A 13 19.51 12.31 22.53
CA ARG A 13 18.40 13.07 21.91
C ARG A 13 18.88 13.89 20.72
N THR A 14 20.04 14.54 20.84
CA THR A 14 20.66 15.29 19.74
C THR A 14 21.01 14.37 18.58
N LEU A 15 21.64 13.22 18.83
CA LEU A 15 21.94 12.24 17.79
C LEU A 15 20.67 11.72 17.11
N THR A 16 19.63 11.39 17.88
CA THR A 16 18.33 10.95 17.33
C THR A 16 17.68 12.05 16.47
N PHE A 17 17.81 13.31 16.87
CA PHE A 17 17.30 14.45 16.11
C PHE A 17 18.09 14.68 14.82
N LEU A 18 19.42 14.56 14.87
CA LEU A 18 20.28 14.65 13.69
C LEU A 18 20.02 13.50 12.71
N ASP A 19 19.86 12.27 13.21
CA ASP A 19 19.47 11.11 12.41
C ASP A 19 18.11 11.33 11.75
N TRP A 20 17.14 11.93 12.47
CA TRP A 20 15.85 12.30 11.91
C TRP A 20 15.98 13.37 10.81
N ILE A 21 16.77 14.44 11.03
CA ILE A 21 17.05 15.45 9.99
C ILE A 21 17.66 14.80 8.76
N TRP A 22 18.65 13.94 8.95
CA TRP A 22 19.30 13.25 7.84
C TRP A 22 18.30 12.37 7.09
N ALA A 23 17.53 11.55 7.81
CA ALA A 23 16.54 10.65 7.21
C ALA A 23 15.40 11.41 6.49
N ALA A 24 14.99 12.57 7.00
CA ALA A 24 13.88 13.35 6.45
C ALA A 24 14.29 14.23 5.26
N PHE A 25 15.51 14.80 5.26
CA PHE A 25 15.89 15.85 4.32
C PHE A 25 17.14 15.56 3.47
N LEU A 26 18.10 14.78 3.98
CA LEU A 26 19.43 14.65 3.35
C LEU A 26 19.70 13.27 2.75
N ARG A 27 18.97 12.23 3.18
CA ARG A 27 19.15 10.86 2.74
C ARG A 27 18.82 10.72 1.25
N PRO A 28 19.74 10.21 0.41
CA PRO A 28 19.47 10.00 -1.00
C PRO A 28 18.35 8.97 -1.20
N PRO A 29 17.54 9.11 -2.26
CA PRO A 29 16.49 8.15 -2.56
C PRO A 29 17.09 6.77 -2.85
N LYS A 30 16.46 5.73 -2.30
CA LYS A 30 16.83 4.34 -2.54
C LYS A 30 16.39 3.94 -3.95
N ASP A 31 17.27 3.28 -4.71
CA ASP A 31 16.89 2.64 -5.98
C ASP A 31 15.97 1.44 -5.69
N LEU A 32 14.68 1.64 -5.86
CA LEU A 32 13.68 0.64 -5.51
C LEU A 32 13.79 -0.62 -6.38
N LYS A 33 14.14 -0.46 -7.65
CA LYS A 33 14.26 -1.56 -8.62
C LYS A 33 15.44 -2.45 -8.27
N GLU A 34 16.61 -1.84 -8.06
CA GLU A 34 17.83 -2.56 -7.71
C GLU A 34 17.74 -3.21 -6.33
N HIS A 35 17.00 -2.62 -5.39
CA HIS A 35 16.93 -3.16 -4.04
C HIS A 35 15.85 -4.22 -3.82
N TYR A 36 14.69 -4.11 -4.46
CA TYR A 36 13.55 -5.00 -4.17
C TYR A 36 13.16 -5.89 -5.36
N GLY A 37 13.27 -5.37 -6.59
CA GLY A 37 12.86 -6.05 -7.81
C GLY A 37 12.21 -5.10 -8.81
N SER A 38 12.17 -5.51 -10.07
CA SER A 38 11.73 -4.69 -11.20
C SER A 38 10.21 -4.48 -11.29
N TRP A 39 9.40 -5.29 -10.60
CA TRP A 39 7.94 -5.18 -10.63
C TRP A 39 7.34 -4.78 -9.28
N ALA A 40 6.34 -3.90 -9.34
CA ALA A 40 5.48 -3.55 -8.21
C ALA A 40 4.02 -3.97 -8.47
N VAL A 41 3.38 -4.60 -7.48
CA VAL A 41 1.95 -4.87 -7.48
C VAL A 41 1.25 -3.75 -6.74
N LEU A 42 0.24 -3.14 -7.34
CA LEU A 42 -0.49 -2.01 -6.77
C LEU A 42 -2.00 -2.24 -6.86
N THR A 43 -2.66 -2.28 -5.70
CA THR A 43 -4.12 -2.40 -5.61
C THR A 43 -4.80 -1.02 -5.57
N GLY A 44 -5.94 -0.89 -6.25
CA GLY A 44 -6.67 0.38 -6.35
C GLY A 44 -5.94 1.52 -7.10
N PRO A 45 -5.33 1.28 -8.28
CA PRO A 45 -4.48 2.27 -8.95
C PRO A 45 -5.25 3.32 -9.77
N THR A 46 -6.57 3.24 -9.85
CA THR A 46 -7.35 3.98 -10.84
C THR A 46 -7.67 5.43 -10.43
N ASP A 47 -7.48 5.78 -9.15
CA ASP A 47 -7.82 7.10 -8.63
C ASP A 47 -6.97 7.48 -7.41
N GLY A 48 -7.02 8.75 -7.01
CA GLY A 48 -6.44 9.29 -5.77
C GLY A 48 -4.97 8.89 -5.55
N ILE A 49 -4.68 8.44 -4.33
CA ILE A 49 -3.33 8.02 -3.89
C ILE A 49 -2.79 6.89 -4.77
N GLY A 50 -3.62 5.90 -5.12
CA GLY A 50 -3.20 4.78 -5.96
C GLY A 50 -2.77 5.24 -7.36
N LYS A 51 -3.48 6.19 -7.97
CA LYS A 51 -3.11 6.75 -9.27
C LYS A 51 -1.78 7.52 -9.20
N ALA A 52 -1.59 8.32 -8.15
CA ALA A 52 -0.34 9.05 -7.94
C ALA A 52 0.84 8.08 -7.72
N LEU A 53 0.64 7.03 -6.90
CA LEU A 53 1.64 5.98 -6.66
C LEU A 53 1.98 5.21 -7.94
N ALA A 54 1.02 4.94 -8.81
CA ALA A 54 1.28 4.31 -10.10
C ALA A 54 2.25 5.16 -10.95
N PHE A 55 2.02 6.48 -11.04
CA PHE A 55 2.93 7.37 -11.76
C PHE A 55 4.31 7.45 -11.10
N GLU A 56 4.40 7.55 -9.78
CA GLU A 56 5.67 7.68 -9.07
C GLU A 56 6.50 6.40 -9.10
N LEU A 57 5.88 5.22 -9.01
CA LEU A 57 6.60 3.94 -9.14
C LEU A 57 7.12 3.76 -10.57
N ALA A 58 6.32 4.13 -11.57
CA ALA A 58 6.74 4.06 -12.97
C ALA A 58 7.83 5.08 -13.32
N SER A 59 7.78 6.31 -12.77
CA SER A 59 8.83 7.32 -12.98
C SER A 59 10.19 6.88 -12.43
N ARG A 60 10.19 6.00 -11.42
CA ARG A 60 11.37 5.33 -10.87
C ARG A 60 11.78 4.06 -11.63
N GLY A 61 11.16 3.77 -12.76
CA GLY A 61 11.53 2.66 -13.64
C GLY A 61 11.02 1.29 -13.21
N LEU A 62 10.04 1.21 -12.30
CA LEU A 62 9.36 -0.05 -11.99
C LEU A 62 8.25 -0.36 -12.99
N ASN A 63 8.20 -1.62 -13.41
CA ASN A 63 7.06 -2.20 -14.10
C ASN A 63 5.92 -2.42 -13.09
N LEU A 64 4.66 -2.35 -13.54
CA LEU A 64 3.51 -2.38 -12.63
C LEU A 64 2.52 -3.49 -12.96
N VAL A 65 2.06 -4.19 -11.92
CA VAL A 65 0.83 -4.98 -11.96
C VAL A 65 -0.28 -4.15 -11.30
N LEU A 66 -1.19 -3.63 -12.11
CA LEU A 66 -2.30 -2.79 -11.68
C LEU A 66 -3.54 -3.65 -11.38
N VAL A 67 -3.94 -3.71 -10.12
CA VAL A 67 -5.05 -4.57 -9.66
C VAL A 67 -6.28 -3.71 -9.33
N GLY A 68 -7.39 -3.97 -10.00
CA GLY A 68 -8.64 -3.23 -9.74
C GLY A 68 -9.86 -3.82 -10.43
N ARG A 69 -11.03 -3.33 -10.04
CA ARG A 69 -12.33 -3.90 -10.45
C ARG A 69 -12.87 -3.44 -11.81
N SER A 70 -12.37 -2.33 -12.35
CA SER A 70 -12.89 -1.73 -13.58
C SER A 70 -11.90 -1.89 -14.74
N PRO A 71 -12.18 -2.77 -15.71
CA PRO A 71 -11.28 -3.01 -16.84
C PRO A 71 -11.01 -1.73 -17.65
N SER A 72 -12.04 -0.91 -17.87
CA SER A 72 -11.90 0.34 -18.64
C SER A 72 -11.01 1.35 -17.92
N LYS A 73 -11.20 1.55 -16.60
CA LYS A 73 -10.35 2.45 -15.81
C LYS A 73 -8.92 1.93 -15.70
N LEU A 74 -8.72 0.62 -15.57
CA LEU A 74 -7.39 0.01 -15.57
C LEU A 74 -6.66 0.25 -16.89
N ARG A 75 -7.31 0.00 -18.03
CA ARG A 75 -6.73 0.27 -19.35
C ARG A 75 -6.37 1.73 -19.52
N ALA A 76 -7.30 2.64 -19.21
CA ALA A 76 -7.04 4.07 -19.31
C ALA A 76 -5.88 4.52 -18.40
N GLY A 77 -5.84 4.03 -17.15
CA GLY A 77 -4.74 4.29 -16.22
C GLY A 77 -3.40 3.76 -16.72
N ALA A 78 -3.36 2.52 -17.22
CA ALA A 78 -2.16 1.91 -17.79
C ALA A 78 -1.63 2.72 -18.97
N THR A 79 -2.50 3.13 -19.91
CA THR A 79 -2.13 3.99 -21.03
C THR A 79 -1.51 5.31 -20.56
N LEU A 80 -2.13 5.97 -19.58
CA LEU A 80 -1.60 7.22 -19.03
C LEU A 80 -0.23 7.04 -18.37
N VAL A 81 -0.01 5.93 -17.66
CA VAL A 81 1.29 5.63 -17.05
C VAL A 81 2.35 5.42 -18.13
N MET A 82 2.06 4.60 -19.15
CA MET A 82 3.01 4.34 -20.24
C MET A 82 3.33 5.60 -21.06
N ILE A 83 2.39 6.52 -21.24
CA ILE A 83 2.67 7.82 -21.91
C ILE A 83 3.72 8.63 -21.13
N ARG A 84 3.67 8.60 -19.79
CA ARG A 84 4.61 9.34 -18.94
C ARG A 84 5.93 8.59 -18.69
N SER A 85 5.90 7.27 -18.80
CA SER A 85 7.02 6.39 -18.52
C SER A 85 7.07 5.30 -19.60
N PRO A 86 7.54 5.63 -20.83
CA PRO A 86 7.46 4.72 -21.98
C PRO A 86 8.36 3.48 -21.87
N HIS A 87 9.26 3.45 -20.90
CA HIS A 87 10.21 2.37 -20.68
C HIS A 87 9.73 1.31 -19.69
N VAL A 88 8.53 1.47 -19.10
CA VAL A 88 7.98 0.48 -18.14
C VAL A 88 6.91 -0.37 -18.79
N GLU A 89 6.81 -1.61 -18.33
CA GLU A 89 5.76 -2.55 -18.68
C GLU A 89 4.62 -2.49 -17.67
N ILE A 90 3.38 -2.62 -18.16
CA ILE A 90 2.19 -2.64 -17.33
C ILE A 90 1.40 -3.93 -17.59
N ARG A 91 1.11 -4.69 -16.53
CA ARG A 91 0.10 -5.75 -16.52
C ARG A 91 -1.12 -5.28 -15.72
N THR A 92 -2.30 -5.72 -16.13
CA THR A 92 -3.54 -5.41 -15.43
C THR A 92 -4.20 -6.68 -14.95
N VAL A 93 -4.67 -6.69 -13.70
CA VAL A 93 -5.45 -7.78 -13.12
C VAL A 93 -6.82 -7.23 -12.75
N VAL A 94 -7.85 -7.73 -13.43
CA VAL A 94 -9.23 -7.36 -13.13
C VAL A 94 -9.69 -8.19 -11.93
N LEU A 95 -9.87 -7.54 -10.79
CA LEU A 95 -10.27 -8.18 -9.54
C LEU A 95 -11.10 -7.21 -8.71
N ASP A 96 -12.33 -7.61 -8.36
CA ASP A 96 -13.15 -6.89 -7.38
C ASP A 96 -12.98 -7.50 -5.99
N VAL A 97 -12.00 -6.98 -5.26
CA VAL A 97 -11.67 -7.43 -3.91
C VAL A 97 -12.82 -7.29 -2.89
N ALA A 98 -13.88 -6.52 -3.20
CA ALA A 98 -15.07 -6.46 -2.36
C ALA A 98 -16.02 -7.66 -2.56
N ARG A 99 -15.89 -8.38 -3.67
CA ARG A 99 -16.75 -9.51 -4.05
C ARG A 99 -16.01 -10.84 -4.06
N SER A 100 -14.71 -10.81 -4.33
CA SER A 100 -13.86 -11.99 -4.34
C SER A 100 -13.49 -12.45 -2.93
N ARG A 101 -13.18 -13.74 -2.79
CA ARG A 101 -12.78 -14.36 -1.51
C ARG A 101 -11.44 -15.08 -1.61
N GLY A 102 -10.82 -15.35 -0.47
CA GLY A 102 -9.51 -15.97 -0.28
C GLY A 102 -8.82 -16.60 -1.51
N GLU A 103 -9.25 -17.79 -1.91
CA GLU A 103 -8.63 -18.53 -3.02
C GLU A 103 -8.77 -17.86 -4.39
N GLU A 104 -9.87 -17.14 -4.64
CA GLU A 104 -10.08 -16.39 -5.88
C GLU A 104 -9.08 -15.22 -5.98
N ILE A 105 -8.92 -14.46 -4.89
CA ILE A 105 -7.91 -13.39 -4.81
C ILE A 105 -6.52 -13.98 -4.96
N LEU A 106 -6.24 -15.08 -4.26
CA LEU A 106 -4.95 -15.76 -4.30
C LEU A 106 -4.59 -16.20 -5.72
N GLY A 107 -5.51 -16.88 -6.41
CA GLY A 107 -5.32 -17.36 -7.78
C GLY A 107 -5.15 -16.22 -8.78
N ALA A 108 -6.02 -15.21 -8.74
CA ALA A 108 -5.95 -14.07 -9.65
C ALA A 108 -4.62 -13.32 -9.52
N ILE A 109 -4.15 -13.08 -8.30
CA ILE A 109 -2.87 -12.40 -8.07
C ILE A 109 -1.69 -13.28 -8.49
N ARG A 110 -1.68 -14.57 -8.11
CA ARG A 110 -0.59 -15.48 -8.48
C ARG A 110 -0.41 -15.58 -9.99
N ASN A 111 -1.51 -15.70 -10.73
CA ASN A 111 -1.48 -15.74 -12.20
C ASN A 111 -1.00 -14.40 -12.77
N GLY A 112 -1.45 -13.27 -12.20
CA GLY A 112 -1.05 -11.93 -12.65
C GLY A 112 0.44 -11.64 -12.48
N ILE A 113 1.08 -12.25 -11.47
CA ILE A 113 2.50 -12.05 -11.16
C ILE A 113 3.42 -13.17 -11.66
N GLU A 114 2.88 -14.15 -12.38
CA GLU A 114 3.66 -15.29 -12.84
C GLU A 114 4.79 -14.85 -13.78
N GLY A 115 5.99 -15.41 -13.53
CA GLY A 115 7.21 -15.08 -14.25
C GLY A 115 7.79 -13.69 -13.95
N LEU A 116 7.19 -12.90 -13.05
CA LEU A 116 7.63 -11.54 -12.75
C LEU A 116 8.60 -11.47 -11.56
N ASP A 117 9.57 -10.58 -11.67
CA ASP A 117 10.47 -10.20 -10.58
C ASP A 117 9.78 -9.18 -9.64
N VAL A 118 8.72 -9.63 -8.96
CA VAL A 118 7.94 -8.77 -8.04
C VAL A 118 8.73 -8.47 -6.78
N GLY A 119 9.05 -7.19 -6.58
CA GLY A 119 9.80 -6.69 -5.43
C GLY A 119 8.98 -5.88 -4.45
N ILE A 120 7.89 -5.25 -4.91
CA ILE A 120 7.09 -4.34 -4.10
C ILE A 120 5.63 -4.72 -4.20
N LEU A 121 4.93 -4.74 -3.06
CA LEU A 121 3.47 -4.77 -2.99
C LEU A 121 3.01 -3.49 -2.30
N VAL A 122 2.06 -2.80 -2.92
CA VAL A 122 1.33 -1.69 -2.32
C VAL A 122 -0.14 -2.05 -2.23
N ASN A 123 -0.57 -2.41 -1.02
CA ASN A 123 -1.98 -2.58 -0.66
C ASN A 123 -2.61 -1.20 -0.42
N ASN A 124 -3.10 -0.59 -1.48
CA ASN A 124 -3.73 0.74 -1.46
C ASN A 124 -5.25 0.68 -1.63
N ALA A 125 -5.81 -0.38 -2.23
CA ALA A 125 -7.25 -0.54 -2.33
C ALA A 125 -7.90 -0.43 -0.94
N GLY A 126 -8.90 0.44 -0.86
CA GLY A 126 -9.59 0.72 0.39
C GLY A 126 -10.94 1.33 0.13
N VAL A 127 -11.85 1.14 1.08
CA VAL A 127 -13.14 1.82 1.12
C VAL A 127 -13.27 2.60 2.41
N GLY A 128 -13.71 3.85 2.27
CA GLY A 128 -14.11 4.70 3.37
C GLY A 128 -15.60 4.53 3.69
N PHE A 129 -16.09 5.51 4.43
CA PHE A 129 -17.47 5.70 4.84
C PHE A 129 -18.10 6.77 3.95
N PRO A 130 -19.41 6.72 3.69
CA PRO A 130 -20.09 7.78 2.95
C PRO A 130 -20.22 9.05 3.80
N LEU A 131 -20.59 8.93 5.07
CA LEU A 131 -20.81 10.00 6.04
C LEU A 131 -20.51 9.50 7.47
N PRO A 132 -20.07 10.35 8.42
CA PRO A 132 -19.93 9.97 9.83
C PRO A 132 -21.30 9.56 10.40
N MET A 133 -21.36 8.44 11.13
CA MET A 133 -22.61 7.93 11.70
C MET A 133 -22.41 7.13 12.98
N PHE A 134 -23.46 6.92 13.77
CA PHE A 134 -23.37 6.04 14.93
C PHE A 134 -23.25 4.58 14.50
N PHE A 135 -22.49 3.79 15.25
CA PHE A 135 -22.24 2.39 14.89
C PHE A 135 -23.53 1.55 14.76
N HIS A 136 -24.54 1.82 15.60
CA HIS A 136 -25.81 1.09 15.57
C HIS A 136 -26.71 1.47 14.38
N GLU A 137 -26.40 2.56 13.67
CA GLU A 137 -27.10 3.00 12.46
C GLU A 137 -26.42 2.49 11.19
N MET A 138 -25.24 1.88 11.31
CA MET A 138 -24.43 1.46 10.17
C MET A 138 -24.96 0.14 9.61
N ASP A 139 -25.24 0.13 8.29
CA ASP A 139 -25.70 -1.08 7.61
C ASP A 139 -24.68 -2.22 7.71
N ALA A 140 -25.16 -3.44 7.96
CA ALA A 140 -24.31 -4.63 8.03
C ALA A 140 -23.46 -4.82 6.76
N GLU A 141 -24.02 -4.53 5.58
CA GLU A 141 -23.29 -4.59 4.31
C GLU A 141 -22.09 -3.64 4.29
N LEU A 142 -22.24 -2.42 4.83
CA LEU A 142 -21.15 -1.45 4.89
C LEU A 142 -20.05 -1.93 5.84
N VAL A 143 -20.43 -2.49 7.00
CA VAL A 143 -19.48 -3.08 7.96
C VAL A 143 -18.68 -4.20 7.31
N GLU A 144 -19.36 -5.18 6.71
CA GLU A 144 -18.73 -6.32 6.04
C GLU A 144 -17.83 -5.89 4.89
N ARG A 145 -18.30 -4.95 4.07
CA ARG A 145 -17.53 -4.45 2.93
C ARG A 145 -16.26 -3.74 3.38
N SER A 146 -16.31 -2.95 4.46
CA SER A 146 -15.13 -2.29 5.04
C SER A 146 -14.11 -3.32 5.51
N LEU A 147 -14.53 -4.33 6.27
CA LEU A 147 -13.65 -5.41 6.73
C LEU A 147 -13.02 -6.18 5.56
N ARG A 148 -13.85 -6.54 4.57
CA ARG A 148 -13.43 -7.33 3.43
C ARG A 148 -12.38 -6.61 2.59
N VAL A 149 -12.61 -5.35 2.25
CA VAL A 149 -11.68 -4.61 1.38
C VAL A 149 -10.44 -4.16 2.14
N ASN A 150 -10.61 -3.56 3.33
CA ASN A 150 -9.49 -2.91 4.02
C ASN A 150 -8.58 -3.90 4.74
N VAL A 151 -9.10 -5.07 5.16
CA VAL A 151 -8.36 -6.04 5.99
C VAL A 151 -8.17 -7.36 5.24
N GLU A 152 -9.26 -8.04 4.90
CA GLU A 152 -9.20 -9.41 4.35
C GLU A 152 -8.49 -9.44 2.99
N ALA A 153 -8.91 -8.59 2.06
CA ALA A 153 -8.33 -8.55 0.72
C ALA A 153 -6.84 -8.17 0.74
N ALA A 154 -6.45 -7.16 1.52
CA ALA A 154 -5.06 -6.77 1.67
C ALA A 154 -4.20 -7.93 2.19
N SER A 155 -4.75 -8.72 3.12
CA SER A 155 -4.09 -9.91 3.68
C SER A 155 -3.92 -11.02 2.63
N TRP A 156 -4.96 -11.30 1.83
CA TRP A 156 -4.88 -12.32 0.78
C TRP A 156 -3.96 -11.93 -0.38
N VAL A 157 -3.97 -10.66 -0.80
CA VAL A 157 -3.03 -10.15 -1.80
C VAL A 157 -1.60 -10.27 -1.29
N ALA A 158 -1.33 -9.90 -0.03
CA ALA A 158 -0.02 -10.10 0.58
C ALA A 158 0.38 -11.59 0.61
N LYS A 159 -0.53 -12.47 1.03
CA LYS A 159 -0.31 -13.93 1.04
C LYS A 159 -0.01 -14.49 -0.36
N ALA A 160 -0.56 -13.90 -1.40
CA ALA A 160 -0.29 -14.29 -2.79
C ALA A 160 1.10 -13.82 -3.28
N VAL A 161 1.53 -12.61 -2.90
CA VAL A 161 2.76 -11.98 -3.40
C VAL A 161 4.01 -12.36 -2.61
N VAL A 162 3.92 -12.41 -1.27
CA VAL A 162 5.07 -12.63 -0.37
C VAL A 162 5.92 -13.86 -0.73
N PRO A 163 5.35 -15.02 -1.13
CA PRO A 163 6.16 -16.17 -1.56
C PRO A 163 7.13 -15.85 -2.71
N ALA A 164 6.77 -14.96 -3.64
CA ALA A 164 7.66 -14.55 -4.73
C ALA A 164 8.84 -13.68 -4.25
N MET A 165 8.61 -12.85 -3.24
CA MET A 165 9.65 -12.04 -2.58
C MET A 165 10.59 -12.93 -1.77
N LEU A 166 10.04 -13.89 -1.00
CA LEU A 166 10.82 -14.80 -0.16
C LEU A 166 11.79 -15.66 -0.97
N ARG A 167 11.39 -16.15 -2.17
CA ARG A 167 12.29 -16.91 -3.06
C ARG A 167 13.56 -16.16 -3.46
N LYS A 168 13.54 -14.83 -3.43
CA LYS A 168 14.68 -13.97 -3.77
C LYS A 168 15.36 -13.36 -2.54
N GLY A 169 14.84 -13.63 -1.33
CA GLY A 169 15.33 -13.06 -0.08
C GLY A 169 15.14 -11.54 0.07
N ARG A 170 14.32 -10.91 -0.79
CA ARG A 170 14.11 -9.45 -0.79
C ARG A 170 12.71 -9.07 -1.26
N GLY A 171 12.16 -8.04 -0.63
CA GLY A 171 10.89 -7.43 -1.03
C GLY A 171 10.40 -6.41 -0.01
N ALA A 172 9.39 -5.64 -0.38
CA ALA A 172 8.73 -4.68 0.49
C ALA A 172 7.22 -4.79 0.33
N VAL A 173 6.50 -4.78 1.46
CA VAL A 173 5.04 -4.69 1.51
C VAL A 173 4.67 -3.37 2.18
N VAL A 174 3.86 -2.58 1.49
CA VAL A 174 3.34 -1.30 1.96
C VAL A 174 1.83 -1.41 2.07
N ASN A 175 1.30 -1.32 3.29
CA ASN A 175 -0.14 -1.25 3.55
C ASN A 175 -0.54 0.20 3.78
N VAL A 176 -1.48 0.72 3.00
CA VAL A 176 -1.96 2.10 3.15
C VAL A 176 -2.99 2.16 4.29
N GLY A 177 -2.52 2.61 5.45
CA GLY A 177 -3.31 2.89 6.64
C GLY A 177 -4.05 4.23 6.59
N SER A 178 -4.34 4.80 7.76
CA SER A 178 -4.95 6.13 7.90
C SER A 178 -4.46 6.80 9.19
N GLY A 179 -4.33 8.13 9.18
CA GLY A 179 -4.04 8.89 10.41
C GLY A 179 -5.12 8.74 11.48
N SER A 180 -6.35 8.36 11.08
CA SER A 180 -7.48 8.11 11.99
C SER A 180 -7.25 6.97 12.98
N SER A 181 -6.31 6.06 12.73
CA SER A 181 -6.03 4.93 13.62
C SER A 181 -4.82 5.14 14.54
N VAL A 182 -3.91 6.07 14.20
CA VAL A 182 -2.62 6.22 14.91
C VAL A 182 -2.40 7.63 15.47
N VAL A 183 -2.86 8.66 14.77
CA VAL A 183 -2.51 10.06 15.08
C VAL A 183 -3.61 10.76 15.87
N VAL A 184 -4.87 10.39 15.62
CA VAL A 184 -6.01 11.04 16.26
C VAL A 184 -6.44 10.22 17.50
N PRO A 185 -6.37 10.78 18.72
CA PRO A 185 -6.67 10.04 19.96
C PRO A 185 -8.14 9.60 20.05
N SER A 186 -9.05 10.26 19.31
CA SER A 186 -10.43 9.82 19.14
C SER A 186 -10.92 10.26 17.77
N TYR A 187 -11.47 9.33 16.99
CA TYR A 187 -12.14 9.60 15.73
C TYR A 187 -13.60 9.14 15.87
N PRO A 188 -14.48 9.99 16.45
CA PRO A 188 -15.87 9.63 16.70
C PRO A 188 -16.64 9.42 15.39
N LEU A 189 -17.71 8.60 15.46
CA LEU A 189 -18.60 8.30 14.33
C LEU A 189 -17.92 7.58 13.15
N MET A 190 -16.77 6.96 13.43
CA MET A 190 -15.83 6.40 12.46
C MET A 190 -15.33 5.00 12.87
N THR A 191 -16.10 4.33 13.73
CA THR A 191 -15.72 3.13 14.46
C THR A 191 -15.13 2.03 13.58
N VAL A 192 -15.88 1.58 12.56
CA VAL A 192 -15.45 0.46 11.71
C VAL A 192 -14.28 0.87 10.83
N TYR A 193 -14.30 2.07 10.23
CA TYR A 193 -13.19 2.52 9.39
C TYR A 193 -11.89 2.62 10.18
N GLY A 194 -11.92 3.26 11.35
CA GLY A 194 -10.77 3.37 12.25
C GLY A 194 -10.22 1.99 12.64
N ALA A 195 -11.10 1.06 13.02
CA ALA A 195 -10.72 -0.31 13.33
C ALA A 195 -10.07 -1.04 12.14
N THR A 196 -10.60 -0.88 10.92
CA THR A 196 -10.03 -1.53 9.72
C THR A 196 -8.71 -0.93 9.22
N LYS A 197 -8.29 0.21 9.79
CA LYS A 197 -7.05 0.92 9.41
C LYS A 197 -6.02 0.94 10.54
N ALA A 198 -6.31 0.33 11.69
CA ALA A 198 -5.41 0.16 12.82
C ALA A 198 -4.37 -0.94 12.58
#